data_AF-A0A5E6YAT7-F1
#
_entry.id   AF-A0A5E6YAT7-F1
#
_cell.length_a   1.000
_cell.length_b   1.000
_cell.length_c   1.000
_cell.angle_alpha   90.00
_cell.angle_beta   90.00
_cell.angle_gamma   90.00
#
_symmetry.space_group_name_H-M   'P 1'
#
loop_
_entity.id
_entity.type
_entity.pdbx_description
1 polymer ?
#
loop_
_entity_poly.entity_id
_entity_poly.type
_entity_poly.pdbx_seq_one_letter_code
_entity_poly.pdbx_strand_id
1 'polypeptide(L)'
;MQRAIPIQVSGQDARADIVSNTEPRRVRVFFCLEKVMPITTQQLLQILPNASHAAGVFVPVLNTAMGRYQIVGAKRVAAFIAQIGHESGQLKYFKEIWGPTLAQTKYEGRKDLGNTVVGDGSKYRGRGLIQITGRANYTACGEGLGLDLIKQPELLEKPHHACMSAAWFWATKGLNTLADADQFDKITRRINGGQNGAADRHALYARALKVLA
;
A
#
# COMPACT_ATOMS: atom_id res chain seq x y z
N MET A 1 -2.63 1.53 19.08
CA MET A 1 -3.11 2.57 18.15
C MET A 1 -2.01 2.84 17.14
N GLN A 2 -2.26 2.67 15.84
CA GLN A 2 -1.30 2.98 14.78
C GLN A 2 -0.91 4.46 14.82
N ARG A 3 0.35 4.76 14.50
CA ARG A 3 0.78 6.15 14.34
C ARG A 3 0.58 6.55 12.88
N ALA A 4 -0.15 7.62 12.63
CA ALA A 4 -0.16 8.27 11.32
C ALA A 4 1.23 8.86 11.03
N ILE A 5 1.88 8.42 9.95
CA ILE A 5 3.25 8.80 9.59
C ILE A 5 3.22 9.69 8.35
N PRO A 6 3.99 10.80 8.34
CA PRO A 6 4.19 11.60 7.14
C PRO A 6 4.84 10.81 6.00
N ILE A 7 4.31 10.94 4.79
CA ILE A 7 4.89 10.41 3.56
C ILE A 7 5.75 11.51 2.97
N GLN A 8 7.06 11.38 3.14
CA GLN A 8 8.01 12.14 2.33
C GLN A 8 8.10 11.47 0.97
N VAL A 9 7.64 12.16 -0.07
CA VAL A 9 7.89 11.77 -1.45
C VAL A 9 9.31 12.21 -1.77
N SER A 10 10.25 11.26 -1.91
CA SER A 10 11.56 11.58 -2.49
C SER A 10 11.34 11.93 -3.95
N GLY A 11 11.83 13.10 -4.39
CA GLY A 11 11.67 13.61 -5.77
C GLY A 11 12.45 12.84 -6.84
N GLN A 12 12.70 11.55 -6.66
CA GLN A 12 13.41 10.69 -7.60
C GLN A 12 12.63 9.38 -7.78
N ASP A 13 12.51 9.01 -9.04
CA ASP A 13 12.12 7.69 -9.55
C ASP A 13 10.63 7.39 -9.76
N ALA A 14 10.06 8.14 -10.71
CA ALA A 14 9.18 7.57 -11.74
C ALA A 14 9.44 8.25 -13.09
N ARG A 15 10.71 8.42 -13.48
CA ARG A 15 11.06 8.59 -14.89
C ARG A 15 11.44 7.20 -15.37
N ALA A 16 10.58 6.60 -16.19
CA ALA A 16 11.05 5.59 -17.11
C ALA A 16 12.16 6.24 -17.93
N ASP A 17 13.36 5.67 -17.89
CA ASP A 17 14.49 6.13 -18.68
C ASP A 17 14.13 6.05 -20.18
N ILE A 18 13.68 7.16 -20.75
CA ILE A 18 13.68 7.37 -22.19
C ILE A 18 15.11 7.79 -22.53
N VAL A 19 15.97 6.80 -22.73
CA VAL A 19 17.25 7.00 -23.39
C VAL A 19 16.92 7.33 -24.85
N SER A 20 17.03 8.61 -25.21
CA SER A 20 17.12 9.03 -26.59
C SER A 20 18.45 8.53 -27.16
N ASN A 21 18.43 7.62 -28.13
CA ASN A 21 19.46 7.61 -29.14
C ASN A 21 18.94 7.05 -30.47
N THR A 22 19.37 7.72 -31.52
CA THR A 22 19.05 7.53 -32.94
C THR A 22 19.55 6.18 -33.49
N GLU A 23 18.77 5.65 -34.45
CA GLU A 23 18.99 4.51 -35.36
C GLU A 23 18.52 3.08 -34.98
N PRO A 24 17.90 2.34 -35.93
CA PRO A 24 17.23 1.08 -35.64
C PRO A 24 18.19 -0.11 -35.82
N ARG A 25 18.80 -0.58 -34.73
CA ARG A 25 19.27 -1.98 -34.67
C ARG A 25 18.25 -2.80 -33.93
N ARG A 26 17.82 -3.90 -34.55
CA ARG A 26 16.94 -4.93 -33.96
C ARG A 26 17.59 -5.52 -32.71
N VAL A 27 17.45 -4.85 -31.58
CA VAL A 27 17.68 -5.44 -30.27
C VAL A 27 16.51 -6.36 -30.04
N ARG A 28 16.74 -7.68 -30.11
CA ARG A 28 15.83 -8.64 -29.49
C ARG A 28 15.91 -8.38 -27.99
N VAL A 29 15.06 -7.48 -27.51
CA VAL A 29 14.76 -7.37 -26.09
C VAL A 29 14.14 -8.71 -25.74
N PHE A 30 14.93 -9.60 -25.15
CA PHE A 30 14.40 -10.70 -24.37
C PHE A 30 13.68 -10.03 -23.19
N PHE A 31 12.42 -9.65 -23.42
CA PHE A 31 11.44 -9.54 -22.37
C PHE A 31 11.35 -10.98 -21.85
N CYS A 32 12.18 -11.33 -20.88
CA CYS A 32 11.90 -12.46 -20.03
C CYS A 32 10.58 -12.06 -19.38
N LEU A 33 9.49 -12.57 -19.95
CA LEU A 33 8.19 -12.60 -19.33
C LEU A 33 8.39 -13.47 -18.09
N GLU A 34 8.99 -12.92 -17.02
CA GLU A 34 8.64 -13.36 -15.69
C GLU A 34 7.13 -13.22 -15.67
N LYS A 35 6.44 -14.34 -15.85
CA LYS A 35 5.00 -14.41 -15.73
C LYS A 35 4.70 -13.77 -14.40
N VAL A 36 4.13 -12.57 -14.42
CA VAL A 36 3.42 -12.04 -13.27
C VAL A 36 2.43 -13.13 -12.94
N MET A 37 2.69 -13.90 -11.88
CA MET A 37 1.76 -14.92 -11.43
C MET A 37 0.74 -14.16 -10.58
N PRO A 38 -0.44 -13.83 -11.12
CA PRO A 38 -1.46 -13.15 -10.34
C PRO A 38 -1.85 -14.07 -9.18
N ILE A 39 -2.11 -13.48 -8.03
CA ILE A 39 -2.70 -14.25 -6.94
C ILE A 39 -4.13 -14.65 -7.33
N THR A 40 -4.53 -15.85 -6.95
CA THR A 40 -5.91 -16.33 -7.11
C THR A 40 -6.74 -16.02 -5.86
N THR A 41 -8.06 -16.05 -5.99
CA THR A 41 -8.98 -15.96 -4.85
C THR A 41 -8.71 -17.04 -3.81
N GLN A 42 -8.42 -18.26 -4.25
CA GLN A 42 -8.13 -19.37 -3.34
C GLN A 42 -6.85 -19.11 -2.55
N GLN A 43 -5.78 -18.67 -3.20
CA GLN A 43 -4.54 -18.30 -2.52
C GLN A 43 -4.77 -17.13 -1.56
N LEU A 44 -5.49 -16.09 -1.98
CA LEU A 44 -5.79 -14.96 -1.09
C LEU A 44 -6.58 -15.39 0.15
N LEU A 45 -7.57 -16.27 0.01
CA LEU A 45 -8.33 -16.81 1.14
C LEU A 45 -7.50 -17.73 2.04
N GLN A 46 -6.56 -18.49 1.49
CA GLN A 46 -5.62 -19.26 2.30
C GLN A 46 -4.71 -18.34 3.11
N ILE A 47 -4.27 -17.21 2.55
CA ILE A 47 -3.41 -16.24 3.25
C ILE A 47 -4.21 -15.43 4.27
N LEU A 48 -5.33 -14.85 3.82
CA LEU A 48 -6.22 -13.95 4.56
C LEU A 48 -7.61 -14.59 4.73
N PRO A 49 -7.77 -15.61 5.58
CA PRO A 49 -9.02 -16.36 5.72
C PRO A 49 -10.20 -15.49 6.16
N ASN A 50 -9.94 -14.37 6.83
CA ASN A 50 -10.99 -13.46 7.26
C ASN A 50 -11.49 -12.54 6.14
N ALA A 51 -10.83 -12.47 4.98
CA ALA A 51 -11.28 -11.62 3.86
C ALA A 51 -12.66 -12.04 3.33
N SER A 52 -13.02 -13.33 3.43
CA SER A 52 -14.34 -13.87 3.08
C SER A 52 -14.83 -13.39 1.69
N HIS A 53 -16.10 -12.96 1.58
CA HIS A 53 -16.73 -12.46 0.36
C HIS A 53 -15.98 -11.28 -0.29
N ALA A 54 -15.18 -10.52 0.46
CA ALA A 54 -14.39 -9.42 -0.10
C ALA A 54 -13.29 -9.92 -1.06
N ALA A 55 -12.76 -11.14 -0.85
CA ALA A 55 -11.64 -11.66 -1.64
C ALA A 55 -11.90 -11.62 -3.15
N GLY A 56 -13.11 -11.97 -3.60
CA GLY A 56 -13.47 -11.94 -5.03
C GLY A 56 -13.45 -10.54 -5.64
N VAL A 57 -13.79 -9.51 -4.85
CA VAL A 57 -13.73 -8.11 -5.29
C VAL A 57 -12.29 -7.61 -5.34
N PHE A 58 -11.46 -8.03 -4.37
CA PHE A 58 -10.11 -7.51 -4.19
C PHE A 58 -9.08 -8.15 -5.13
N VAL A 59 -9.19 -9.43 -5.47
CA VAL A 59 -8.17 -10.12 -6.27
C VAL A 59 -7.84 -9.41 -7.61
N PRO A 60 -8.82 -9.03 -8.45
CA PRO A 60 -8.51 -8.37 -9.71
C PRO A 60 -7.79 -7.03 -9.51
N VAL A 61 -8.26 -6.22 -8.55
CA VAL A 61 -7.69 -4.89 -8.29
C VAL A 61 -6.36 -4.94 -7.55
N LEU A 62 -6.14 -5.94 -6.69
CA LEU A 62 -4.85 -6.22 -6.06
C LEU A 62 -3.81 -6.59 -7.12
N ASN A 63 -4.14 -7.52 -8.02
CA ASN A 63 -3.24 -7.91 -9.10
C ASN A 63 -2.89 -6.72 -10.01
N THR A 64 -3.88 -5.90 -10.38
CA THR A 64 -3.64 -4.66 -11.14
C THR A 64 -2.70 -3.71 -10.41
N ALA A 65 -2.92 -3.46 -9.10
CA ALA A 65 -2.09 -2.56 -8.32
C ALA A 65 -0.66 -3.09 -8.15
N MET A 66 -0.50 -4.38 -7.81
CA MET A 66 0.80 -5.02 -7.68
C MET A 66 1.59 -5.01 -8.99
N GLY A 67 0.94 -5.31 -10.12
CA GLY A 67 1.56 -5.24 -11.44
C GLY A 67 2.02 -3.83 -11.81
N ARG A 68 1.18 -2.81 -11.56
CA ARG A 68 1.53 -1.40 -11.83
C ARG A 68 2.79 -0.94 -11.08
N TYR A 69 2.95 -1.39 -9.83
CA TYR A 69 4.04 -0.98 -8.94
C TYR A 69 5.17 -2.02 -8.80
N GLN A 70 5.23 -2.98 -9.71
CA GLN A 70 6.30 -4.01 -9.76
C GLN A 70 6.45 -4.80 -8.44
N ILE A 71 5.34 -5.02 -7.75
CA ILE A 71 5.23 -5.92 -6.59
C ILE A 71 5.03 -7.33 -7.14
N VAL A 72 6.08 -7.85 -7.77
CA VAL A 72 6.07 -9.14 -8.50
C VAL A 72 7.01 -10.13 -7.82
N GLY A 73 6.72 -11.43 -7.95
CA GLY A 73 7.48 -12.48 -7.29
C GLY A 73 7.02 -12.77 -5.86
N ALA A 74 7.24 -14.02 -5.42
CA ALA A 74 6.64 -14.56 -4.20
C ALA A 74 6.98 -13.73 -2.94
N LYS A 75 8.24 -13.29 -2.77
CA LYS A 75 8.67 -12.52 -1.59
C LYS A 75 7.97 -11.18 -1.47
N ARG A 76 7.95 -10.39 -2.55
CA ARG A 76 7.32 -9.05 -2.58
C ARG A 76 5.82 -9.16 -2.37
N VAL A 77 5.17 -10.08 -3.08
CA VAL A 77 3.72 -10.32 -2.97
C VAL A 77 3.37 -10.81 -1.56
N ALA A 78 4.12 -11.75 -1.00
CA ALA A 78 3.89 -12.25 0.35
C ALA A 78 4.01 -11.14 1.40
N ALA A 79 5.07 -10.34 1.31
CA ALA A 79 5.29 -9.24 2.26
C ALA A 79 4.21 -8.15 2.13
N PHE A 80 3.83 -7.80 0.90
CA PHE A 80 2.77 -6.81 0.64
C PHE A 80 1.41 -7.28 1.18
N ILE A 81 0.98 -8.49 0.83
CA ILE A 81 -0.31 -9.06 1.28
C ILE A 81 -0.36 -9.19 2.80
N ALA A 82 0.74 -9.60 3.44
CA ALA A 82 0.80 -9.70 4.89
C ALA A 82 0.62 -8.34 5.57
N GLN A 83 1.27 -7.29 5.05
CA GLN A 83 1.16 -5.95 5.61
C GLN A 83 -0.26 -5.39 5.42
N ILE A 84 -0.80 -5.38 4.20
CA ILE A 84 -2.18 -4.88 3.99
C ILE A 84 -3.21 -5.73 4.72
N GLY A 85 -2.97 -7.04 4.85
CA GLY A 85 -3.80 -7.97 5.59
C GLY A 85 -3.87 -7.61 7.07
N HIS A 86 -2.74 -7.27 7.70
CA HIS A 86 -2.75 -6.78 9.07
C HIS A 86 -3.44 -5.42 9.19
N GLU A 87 -3.04 -4.46 8.35
CA GLU A 87 -3.48 -3.06 8.41
C GLU A 87 -5.00 -2.89 8.23
N SER A 88 -5.63 -3.73 7.42
CA SER A 88 -7.05 -3.64 7.08
C SER A 88 -7.93 -4.65 7.81
N GLY A 89 -7.38 -5.40 8.78
CA GLY A 89 -8.10 -6.52 9.40
C GLY A 89 -8.52 -7.59 8.39
N GLN A 90 -7.60 -7.91 7.47
CA GLN A 90 -7.74 -8.84 6.36
C GLN A 90 -8.79 -8.40 5.34
N LEU A 91 -8.67 -7.16 4.86
CA LEU A 91 -9.55 -6.55 3.87
C LEU A 91 -11.00 -6.36 4.37
N LYS A 92 -11.18 -6.13 5.68
CA LYS A 92 -12.50 -5.83 6.27
C LYS A 92 -12.72 -4.34 6.49
N TYR A 93 -11.65 -3.60 6.79
CA TYR A 93 -11.72 -2.21 7.21
C TYR A 93 -10.90 -1.32 6.26
N PHE A 94 -11.58 -0.35 5.65
CA PHE A 94 -11.00 0.62 4.69
C PHE A 94 -11.17 2.07 5.13
N LYS A 95 -11.83 2.25 6.27
CA LYS A 95 -12.13 3.54 6.88
C LYS A 95 -11.95 3.37 8.38
N GLU A 96 -11.14 4.23 8.97
CA GLU A 96 -11.07 4.32 10.42
C GLU A 96 -12.46 4.64 10.98
N ILE A 97 -12.94 3.86 11.96
CA ILE A 97 -14.18 4.18 12.67
C ILE A 97 -13.92 5.51 13.40
N TRP A 98 -14.63 6.55 12.96
CA TRP A 98 -14.47 7.88 13.52
C TRP A 98 -15.44 8.08 14.69
N GLY A 99 -14.88 8.31 15.87
CA GLY A 99 -15.59 8.65 17.10
C GLY A 99 -14.52 9.12 18.07
N PRO A 100 -14.33 10.45 18.22
CA PRO A 100 -13.04 11.04 18.56
C PRO A 100 -12.41 10.38 19.78
N THR A 101 -11.45 9.50 19.51
CA THR A 101 -10.59 8.93 20.55
C THR A 101 -9.47 9.91 20.87
N LEU A 102 -8.80 9.74 22.00
CA LEU A 102 -7.68 10.59 22.43
C LEU A 102 -6.53 10.69 21.41
N ALA A 103 -6.41 9.80 20.43
CA ALA A 103 -5.43 10.01 19.36
C ALA A 103 -6.02 10.47 18.02
N GLN A 104 -7.31 10.28 17.76
CA GLN A 104 -7.97 10.93 16.62
C GLN A 104 -8.05 12.44 16.82
N THR A 105 -8.26 12.90 18.05
CA THR A 105 -8.21 14.32 18.40
C THR A 105 -6.84 14.95 18.11
N LYS A 106 -5.76 14.15 18.14
CA LYS A 106 -4.40 14.60 17.82
C LYS A 106 -4.16 14.81 16.34
N TYR A 107 -5.07 14.42 15.44
CA TYR A 107 -4.90 14.69 14.01
C TYR A 107 -5.15 16.16 13.68
N GLU A 108 -6.04 16.83 14.41
CA GLU A 108 -6.34 18.24 14.19
C GLU A 108 -5.11 19.11 14.51
N GLY A 109 -4.75 20.03 13.61
CA GLY A 109 -3.60 20.92 13.80
C GLY A 109 -2.21 20.25 13.68
N ARG A 110 -2.13 18.95 13.36
CA ARG A 110 -0.83 18.25 13.22
C ARG A 110 -0.07 18.70 11.98
N LYS A 111 0.93 19.55 12.18
CA LYS A 111 1.74 20.15 11.12
C LYS A 111 2.51 19.12 10.28
N ASP A 112 3.01 18.06 10.90
CA ASP A 112 3.74 17.00 10.21
C ASP A 112 2.85 16.16 9.26
N LEU A 113 1.54 16.12 9.50
CA LEU A 113 0.53 15.56 8.59
C LEU A 113 0.00 16.57 7.57
N GLY A 114 0.45 17.83 7.65
CA GLY A 114 -0.09 18.93 6.86
C GLY A 114 -1.50 19.36 7.26
N ASN A 115 -2.02 18.92 8.42
CA ASN A 115 -3.36 19.27 8.90
C ASN A 115 -3.35 20.69 9.48
N THR A 116 -3.32 21.70 8.61
CA THR A 116 -3.20 23.11 8.98
C THR A 116 -4.49 23.90 8.83
N VAL A 117 -5.54 23.29 8.28
CA VAL A 117 -6.87 23.90 8.13
C VAL A 117 -7.83 23.24 9.13
N VAL A 118 -8.69 24.05 9.74
CA VAL A 118 -9.70 23.56 10.69
C VAL A 118 -10.56 22.48 10.01
N GLY A 119 -10.69 21.33 10.68
CA GLY A 119 -11.44 20.16 10.21
C GLY A 119 -10.59 19.13 9.46
N ASP A 120 -9.31 19.40 9.23
CA ASP A 120 -8.40 18.49 8.53
C ASP A 120 -8.23 17.16 9.24
N GLY A 121 -8.21 17.17 10.58
CA GLY A 121 -8.00 15.94 11.36
C GLY A 121 -9.07 14.89 11.07
N SER A 122 -10.34 15.32 11.03
CA SER A 122 -11.46 14.46 10.67
C SER A 122 -11.52 14.20 9.17
N LYS A 123 -11.36 15.24 8.33
CA LYS A 123 -11.49 15.12 6.87
C LYS A 123 -10.47 14.13 6.31
N TYR A 124 -9.22 14.21 6.74
CA TYR A 124 -8.09 13.37 6.31
C TYR A 124 -7.72 12.30 7.34
N ARG A 125 -8.71 11.73 8.02
CA ARG A 125 -8.59 10.50 8.83
C ARG A 125 -8.07 9.30 8.02
N GLY A 126 -7.70 8.22 8.70
CA GLY A 126 -7.18 7.01 8.06
C GLY A 126 -8.18 6.36 7.10
N ARG A 127 -7.73 6.12 5.85
CA ARG A 127 -8.48 5.38 4.82
C ARG A 127 -7.59 4.46 3.99
N GLY A 128 -8.23 3.52 3.31
CA GLY A 128 -7.59 2.53 2.45
C GLY A 128 -6.90 1.42 3.23
N LEU A 129 -6.21 0.55 2.51
CA LEU A 129 -5.62 -0.69 3.06
C LEU A 129 -4.39 -0.45 3.94
N ILE A 130 -3.77 0.73 3.88
CA ILE A 130 -2.58 1.10 4.66
C ILE A 130 -2.78 2.39 5.49
N GLN A 131 -4.04 2.79 5.70
CA GLN A 131 -4.42 3.93 6.54
C GLN A 131 -3.74 5.26 6.16
N ILE A 132 -3.89 5.69 4.89
CA ILE A 132 -3.46 7.02 4.45
C ILE A 132 -4.17 8.07 5.32
N THR A 133 -3.38 8.89 6.02
CA THR A 133 -3.86 9.83 7.04
C THR A 133 -3.12 11.16 6.91
N GLY A 134 -3.82 12.28 7.01
CA GLY A 134 -3.25 13.63 6.97
C GLY A 134 -3.26 14.28 5.59
N ARG A 135 -3.59 15.58 5.53
CA ARG A 135 -3.71 16.35 4.29
C ARG A 135 -2.52 16.16 3.35
N ALA A 136 -1.30 16.29 3.86
CA ALA A 136 -0.09 16.16 3.05
C ALA A 136 0.00 14.80 2.35
N ASN A 137 -0.38 13.73 3.06
CA ASN A 137 -0.38 12.38 2.51
C ASN A 137 -1.50 12.16 1.49
N TYR A 138 -2.68 12.77 1.71
CA TYR A 138 -3.76 12.75 0.72
C TYR A 138 -3.36 13.51 -0.55
N THR A 139 -2.69 14.66 -0.43
CA THR A 139 -2.16 15.41 -1.59
C THR A 139 -1.19 14.55 -2.39
N ALA A 140 -0.15 14.02 -1.75
CA ALA A 140 0.87 13.22 -2.41
C ALA A 140 0.31 11.94 -3.07
N CYS A 141 -0.60 11.25 -2.38
CA CYS A 141 -1.27 10.07 -2.92
C CYS A 141 -2.17 10.44 -4.11
N GLY A 142 -2.88 11.57 -4.02
CA GLY A 142 -3.74 12.07 -5.09
C GLY A 142 -2.94 12.38 -6.36
N GLU A 143 -1.80 13.07 -6.21
CA GLU A 143 -0.87 13.35 -7.31
C GLU A 143 -0.32 12.04 -7.92
N GLY A 144 0.14 11.11 -7.09
CA GLY A 144 0.69 9.83 -7.55
C GLY A 144 -0.31 8.92 -8.27
N LEU A 145 -1.60 9.05 -7.94
CA LEU A 145 -2.68 8.24 -8.53
C LEU A 145 -3.50 8.97 -9.60
N GLY A 146 -3.32 10.29 -9.76
CA GLY A 146 -4.18 11.11 -10.61
C GLY A 146 -5.61 11.26 -10.08
N LEU A 147 -5.76 11.38 -8.75
CA LEU A 147 -7.05 11.49 -8.06
C LEU A 147 -7.14 12.80 -7.27
N ASP A 148 -8.29 13.47 -7.28
CA ASP A 148 -8.54 14.64 -6.42
C ASP A 148 -8.93 14.21 -5.01
N LEU A 149 -7.95 13.69 -4.26
CA LEU A 149 -8.14 13.21 -2.88
C LEU A 149 -8.28 14.36 -1.86
N ILE A 150 -8.01 15.60 -2.26
CA ILE A 150 -8.22 16.79 -1.42
C ILE A 150 -9.70 17.16 -1.37
N LYS A 151 -10.41 17.04 -2.51
CA LYS A 151 -11.86 17.23 -2.54
C LYS A 151 -12.61 15.96 -2.17
N GLN A 152 -12.14 14.79 -2.62
CA GLN A 152 -12.84 13.50 -2.49
C GLN A 152 -11.98 12.45 -1.76
N PRO A 153 -11.64 12.65 -0.47
CA PRO A 153 -10.80 11.71 0.28
C PRO A 153 -11.43 10.31 0.44
N GLU A 154 -12.75 10.20 0.38
CA GLU A 154 -13.52 8.95 0.42
C GLU A 154 -13.27 8.03 -0.78
N LEU A 155 -12.64 8.50 -1.85
CA LEU A 155 -12.23 7.63 -2.97
C LEU A 155 -11.31 6.50 -2.48
N LEU A 156 -10.49 6.74 -1.45
CA LEU A 156 -9.64 5.71 -0.85
C LEU A 156 -10.41 4.59 -0.13
N GLU A 157 -11.72 4.74 0.08
CA GLU A 157 -12.59 3.70 0.64
C GLU A 157 -13.09 2.73 -0.45
N LYS A 158 -12.83 3.00 -1.74
CA LYS A 158 -13.19 2.12 -2.86
C LYS A 158 -12.11 1.05 -3.08
N PRO A 159 -12.47 -0.23 -3.28
CA PRO A 159 -11.49 -1.33 -3.39
C PRO A 159 -10.32 -1.07 -4.35
N HIS A 160 -10.61 -0.56 -5.55
CA HIS A 160 -9.59 -0.23 -6.55
C HIS A 160 -8.59 0.81 -6.04
N HIS A 161 -9.07 1.94 -5.52
CA HIS A 161 -8.20 3.02 -5.02
C HIS A 161 -7.52 2.66 -3.70
N ALA A 162 -8.14 1.83 -2.86
CA ALA A 162 -7.54 1.30 -1.64
C ALA A 162 -6.32 0.41 -1.97
N CYS A 163 -6.42 -0.43 -3.01
CA CYS A 163 -5.29 -1.24 -3.48
C CYS A 163 -4.20 -0.39 -4.14
N MET A 164 -4.59 0.53 -5.03
CA MET A 164 -3.65 1.41 -5.72
C MET A 164 -2.87 2.31 -4.75
N SER A 165 -3.52 2.88 -3.75
CA SER A 165 -2.87 3.70 -2.72
C SER A 165 -1.92 2.90 -1.84
N ALA A 166 -2.26 1.66 -1.48
CA ALA A 166 -1.35 0.79 -0.74
C ALA A 166 -0.11 0.40 -1.57
N ALA A 167 -0.29 0.06 -2.85
CA ALA A 167 0.82 -0.26 -3.74
C ALA A 167 1.69 0.97 -4.05
N TRP A 168 1.08 2.14 -4.22
CA TRP A 168 1.79 3.42 -4.34
C TRP A 168 2.62 3.73 -3.09
N PHE A 169 2.04 3.59 -1.90
CA PHE A 169 2.76 3.77 -0.64
C PHE A 169 3.96 2.81 -0.55
N TRP A 170 3.73 1.54 -0.88
CA TRP A 170 4.76 0.51 -0.89
C TRP A 170 5.94 0.90 -1.80
N ALA A 171 5.66 1.34 -3.02
CA ALA A 171 6.66 1.78 -3.99
C ALA A 171 7.41 3.04 -3.53
N THR A 172 6.69 4.09 -3.13
CA THR A 172 7.29 5.35 -2.66
C THR A 172 8.16 5.17 -1.41
N LYS A 173 7.87 4.16 -0.59
CA LYS A 173 8.69 3.80 0.57
C LYS A 173 9.84 2.85 0.22
N GLY A 174 9.99 2.39 -1.03
CA GLY A 174 11.08 1.50 -1.45
C GLY A 174 11.01 0.11 -0.84
N LEU A 175 9.80 -0.39 -0.57
CA LEU A 175 9.62 -1.62 0.21
C LEU A 175 9.89 -2.91 -0.59
N ASN A 176 9.92 -2.85 -1.93
CA ASN A 176 10.36 -3.95 -2.77
C ASN A 176 11.78 -4.40 -2.41
N THR A 177 12.73 -3.45 -2.34
CA THR A 177 14.14 -3.73 -2.01
C THR A 177 14.28 -4.39 -0.63
N LEU A 178 13.46 -3.98 0.33
CA LEU A 178 13.45 -4.59 1.67
C LEU A 178 12.86 -6.00 1.65
N ALA A 179 11.83 -6.25 0.83
CA ALA A 179 11.23 -7.58 0.69
C ALA A 179 12.20 -8.56 0.00
N ASP A 180 12.92 -8.10 -1.03
CA ASP A 180 13.92 -8.92 -1.74
C ASP A 180 15.06 -9.34 -0.81
N ALA A 181 15.46 -8.44 0.10
CA ALA A 181 16.51 -8.67 1.09
C ALA A 181 16.02 -9.37 2.37
N ASP A 182 14.79 -9.92 2.39
CA ASP A 182 14.17 -10.59 3.55
C ASP A 182 14.08 -9.72 4.82
N GLN A 183 14.02 -8.39 4.66
CA GLN A 183 14.03 -7.42 5.77
C GLN A 183 12.61 -7.05 6.23
N PHE A 184 11.76 -8.06 6.49
CA PHE A 184 10.34 -7.86 6.80
C PHE A 184 10.10 -6.97 8.04
N ASP A 185 10.95 -7.07 9.06
CA ASP A 185 10.88 -6.19 10.24
C ASP A 185 11.12 -4.71 9.92
N LYS A 186 11.98 -4.43 8.94
CA LYS A 186 12.21 -3.04 8.49
C LYS A 186 11.01 -2.53 7.70
N ILE A 187 10.34 -3.39 6.93
CA ILE A 187 9.06 -3.05 6.27
C ILE A 187 8.02 -2.67 7.33
N THR A 188 7.82 -3.51 8.36
CA THR A 188 6.89 -3.23 9.45
C THR A 188 7.20 -1.89 10.14
N ARG A 189 8.47 -1.64 10.46
CA ARG A 189 8.89 -0.37 11.06
C ARG A 189 8.61 0.83 10.16
N ARG A 190 8.79 0.68 8.83
CA ARG A 190 8.59 1.79 7.88
C ARG A 190 7.12 2.10 7.61
N ILE A 191 6.24 1.09 7.71
CA ILE A 191 4.79 1.25 7.59
C ILE A 191 4.19 1.84 8.88
N ASN A 192 4.53 1.28 10.04
CA ASN A 192 3.85 1.59 11.30
C ASN A 192 4.69 2.46 12.27
N GLY A 193 5.95 2.76 11.95
CA GLY A 193 6.82 3.61 12.78
C GLY A 193 7.34 2.89 14.02
N GLY A 194 7.23 1.56 14.05
CA GLY A 194 7.55 0.67 15.16
C GLY A 194 7.08 -0.76 14.86
N GLN A 195 7.13 -1.65 15.86
CA GLN A 195 6.80 -3.08 15.71
C GLN A 195 5.41 -3.49 16.23
N ASN A 196 4.45 -2.55 16.26
CA ASN A 196 3.09 -2.89 16.70
C ASN A 196 2.48 -3.93 15.75
N GLY A 197 1.94 -5.00 16.34
CA GLY A 197 1.35 -6.11 15.60
C GLY A 197 2.35 -7.02 14.87
N ALA A 198 3.65 -6.93 15.17
CA ALA A 198 4.68 -7.71 14.47
C ALA A 198 4.41 -9.22 14.46
N ALA A 199 3.94 -9.81 15.56
CA ALA A 199 3.62 -11.23 15.62
C ALA A 199 2.55 -11.65 14.60
N ASP A 200 1.47 -10.89 14.47
CA ASP A 200 0.41 -11.16 13.49
C ASP A 200 0.91 -10.93 12.05
N ARG A 201 1.66 -9.86 11.80
CA ARG A 201 2.27 -9.59 10.49
C ARG A 201 3.19 -10.73 10.04
N HIS A 202 4.03 -11.24 10.95
CA HIS A 202 4.91 -12.38 10.69
C HIS A 202 4.12 -13.66 10.44
N ALA A 203 3.04 -13.91 11.19
CA ALA A 203 2.19 -15.07 10.97
C ALA A 203 1.52 -15.03 9.58
N LEU A 204 1.03 -13.87 9.15
CA LEU A 204 0.49 -13.67 7.80
C LEU A 204 1.57 -13.81 6.73
N TYR A 205 2.78 -13.28 6.97
CA TYR A 205 3.90 -13.35 6.04
C TYR A 205 4.37 -14.79 5.83
N ALA A 206 4.58 -15.54 6.90
CA ALA A 206 4.96 -16.95 6.83
C ALA A 206 3.90 -17.79 6.08
N ARG A 207 2.62 -17.50 6.32
CA ARG A 207 1.52 -18.14 5.58
C ARG A 207 1.55 -17.79 4.10
N ALA A 208 1.78 -16.53 3.77
CA ALA A 208 1.86 -16.05 2.40
C ALA A 208 3.01 -16.70 1.62
N LEU A 209 4.21 -16.78 2.23
CA LEU A 209 5.34 -17.48 1.62
C LEU A 209 5.01 -18.95 1.34
N LYS A 210 4.34 -19.64 2.26
CA LYS A 210 3.95 -21.06 2.07
C LYS A 210 2.96 -21.26 0.93
N VAL A 211 1.99 -20.35 0.78
CA VAL A 211 0.92 -20.45 -0.24
C VAL A 211 1.41 -20.05 -1.63
N LEU A 212 2.43 -19.19 -1.71
CA LEU A 212 2.96 -18.64 -2.95
C LEU A 212 4.27 -19.33 -3.41
N ALA A 213 4.72 -20.36 -2.69
CA ALA A 213 5.87 -21.19 -3.03
C ALA A 213 5.59 -22.14 -4.20
#